data_AF-A0A968FUH7-F1
#
_entry.id   AF-A0A968FUH7-F1
#
_cell.length_a   1.000
_cell.length_b   1.000
_cell.length_c   1.000
_cell.angle_alpha   90.00
_cell.angle_beta   90.00
_cell.angle_gamma   90.00
#
_symmetry.space_group_name_H-M   'P 1'
#
loop_
_entity.id
_entity.type
_entity.pdbx_description
1 polymer ?
#
loop_
_entity_poly.entity_id
_entity_poly.type
_entity_poly.pdbx_seq_one_letter_code
_entity_poly.pdbx_strand_id
1 'polypeptide(L)'
;AKVFKFEQQEKLHEDIIDKGLAKIYQSHLEVSRKIVEEEGLECTVRLLDGKVFEKVLQYAREENPYMLILGRIGVHSAPDMDIGGNTENLLRMVPCNVYLSSKVYKPKVDMIAEESIDWTAEAKERLKKIPGFVRPMATSAILRYALERGHSMITSSVITEACEKILPAGAMQAMYNIGDQMRDKMAKGEDPLEGMIEDRQRTLEKQFAAEVEKVQEAKTLKCNECGTVVLDDVVKCGVCGAGAESLFPNDQTEYQAGTQEQSDSTTVTTFDSVQVTWTQDALDYLNQFPEGHIRRRAHARIEKNARVQKVNTISVAFAKNLLNDSNAASDEKDNGNGNGLKTAEGPA
;
A
#
# COMPACT_ATOMS: atom_id res chain seq x y z
N ALA A 1 51.90 29.32 -8.68
CA ALA A 1 50.63 28.81 -9.23
C ALA A 1 50.50 27.34 -8.86
N LYS A 2 49.55 26.97 -8.00
CA LYS A 2 49.27 25.54 -7.72
C LYS A 2 48.58 24.97 -8.95
N VAL A 3 49.25 24.02 -9.61
CA VAL A 3 48.73 23.34 -10.80
C VAL A 3 47.47 22.56 -10.38
N PHE A 4 46.31 23.01 -10.84
CA PHE A 4 45.03 22.31 -10.71
C PHE A 4 45.12 20.99 -11.48
N LYS A 5 45.06 19.85 -10.78
CA LYS A 5 45.12 18.52 -11.39
C LYS A 5 43.72 18.07 -11.81
N PHE A 6 43.32 18.46 -13.02
CA PHE A 6 42.02 18.14 -13.61
C PHE A 6 41.68 16.63 -13.61
N GLU A 7 42.62 15.74 -13.95
CA GLU A 7 42.38 14.28 -13.97
C GLU A 7 42.05 13.68 -12.60
N GLN A 8 42.64 14.21 -11.51
CA GLN A 8 42.34 13.72 -10.15
C GLN A 8 40.98 14.20 -9.69
N GLN A 9 40.53 15.36 -10.17
CA GLN A 9 39.21 15.91 -9.88
C GLN A 9 38.14 15.18 -10.70
N GLU A 10 38.38 14.89 -11.99
CA GLU A 10 37.48 14.09 -12.84
C GLU A 10 37.26 12.69 -12.28
N LYS A 11 38.32 11.97 -11.91
CA LYS A 11 38.18 10.66 -11.25
C LYS A 11 37.38 10.73 -9.95
N LEU A 12 37.58 11.79 -9.15
CA LEU A 12 36.81 11.96 -7.93
C LEU A 12 35.33 12.24 -8.23
N HIS A 13 35.03 12.98 -9.30
CA HIS A 13 33.66 13.22 -9.76
C HIS A 13 33.01 11.94 -10.29
N GLU A 14 33.70 11.15 -11.12
CA GLU A 14 33.23 9.84 -11.60
C GLU A 14 32.95 8.91 -10.42
N ASP A 15 33.89 8.77 -9.48
CA ASP A 15 33.72 7.93 -8.29
C ASP A 15 32.54 8.37 -7.41
N ILE A 16 32.28 9.68 -7.30
CA ILE A 16 31.15 10.21 -6.53
C ILE A 16 29.83 9.94 -7.28
N ILE A 17 29.82 10.08 -8.61
CA ILE A 17 28.65 9.80 -9.45
C ILE A 17 28.32 8.31 -9.39
N ASP A 18 29.30 7.43 -9.55
CA ASP A 18 29.10 5.99 -9.54
C ASP A 18 28.63 5.50 -8.17
N LYS A 19 29.19 6.03 -7.07
CA LYS A 19 28.69 5.74 -5.71
C LYS A 19 27.29 6.28 -5.47
N GLY A 20 26.97 7.45 -6.01
CA GLY A 20 25.63 8.04 -5.92
C GLY A 20 24.59 7.21 -6.66
N LEU A 21 24.88 6.83 -7.92
CA LEU A 21 24.01 6.00 -8.74
C LEU A 21 23.85 4.60 -8.14
N ALA A 22 24.95 3.99 -7.69
CA ALA A 22 24.92 2.70 -7.01
C ALA A 22 24.00 2.72 -5.79
N LYS A 23 24.03 3.79 -4.99
CA LYS A 23 23.14 3.94 -3.83
C LYS A 23 21.65 3.97 -4.23
N ILE A 24 21.31 4.67 -5.33
CA ILE A 24 19.93 4.74 -5.83
C ILE A 24 19.45 3.36 -6.28
N TYR A 25 20.24 2.64 -7.06
CA TYR A 25 19.87 1.30 -7.51
C TYR A 25 19.84 0.28 -6.37
N GLN A 26 20.74 0.40 -5.39
CA GLN A 26 20.69 -0.40 -4.16
C GLN A 26 19.35 -0.18 -3.44
N SER A 27 18.92 1.07 -3.28
CA SER A 27 17.62 1.40 -2.67
C SER A 27 16.45 0.69 -3.39
N HIS A 28 16.45 0.64 -4.72
CA HIS A 28 15.43 -0.11 -5.47
C HIS A 28 15.45 -1.61 -5.22
N LEU A 29 16.64 -2.20 -5.08
CA LEU A 29 16.80 -3.61 -4.72
C LEU A 29 16.29 -3.88 -3.30
N GLU A 30 16.58 -2.99 -2.34
CA GLU A 30 16.12 -3.13 -0.96
C GLU A 30 14.59 -3.05 -0.83
N VAL A 31 13.96 -2.11 -1.54
CA VAL A 31 12.50 -2.03 -1.65
C VAL A 31 11.94 -3.35 -2.20
N SER A 32 12.56 -3.90 -3.25
CA SER A 32 12.12 -5.18 -3.83
C SER A 32 12.25 -6.34 -2.85
N ARG A 33 13.36 -6.40 -2.10
CA ARG A 33 13.59 -7.41 -1.07
C ARG A 33 12.54 -7.36 0.04
N LYS A 34 12.23 -6.18 0.59
CA LYS A 34 11.19 -6.03 1.62
C LYS A 34 9.82 -6.52 1.14
N ILE A 35 9.45 -6.24 -0.11
CA ILE A 35 8.17 -6.73 -0.68
C ILE A 35 8.11 -8.25 -0.66
N VAL A 36 9.22 -8.91 -0.99
CA VAL A 36 9.29 -10.38 -1.02
C VAL A 36 9.34 -10.97 0.40
N GLU A 37 10.07 -10.33 1.32
CA GLU A 37 10.12 -10.69 2.74
C GLU A 37 8.75 -10.54 3.43
N GLU A 38 7.96 -9.51 3.08
CA GLU A 38 6.57 -9.32 3.54
C GLU A 38 5.64 -10.49 3.12
N GLU A 39 5.99 -11.20 2.04
CA GLU A 39 5.28 -12.38 1.56
C GLU A 39 5.83 -13.70 2.15
N GLY A 40 6.81 -13.62 3.05
CA GLY A 40 7.44 -14.79 3.68
C GLY A 40 8.33 -15.61 2.75
N LEU A 41 8.79 -15.00 1.64
CA LEU A 41 9.65 -15.63 0.65
C LEU A 41 11.11 -15.20 0.84
N GLU A 42 12.04 -16.09 0.50
CA GLU A 42 13.47 -15.76 0.50
C GLU A 42 13.84 -14.96 -0.77
N CYS A 43 14.61 -13.88 -0.59
CA CYS A 43 15.03 -13.02 -1.68
C CYS A 43 16.52 -12.67 -1.54
N THR A 44 17.29 -12.93 -2.59
CA THR A 44 18.67 -12.46 -2.72
C THR A 44 18.72 -11.27 -3.67
N VAL A 45 19.44 -10.22 -3.25
CA VAL A 45 19.64 -9.02 -4.06
C VAL A 45 21.11 -8.89 -4.43
N ARG A 46 21.39 -8.50 -5.68
CA ARG A 46 22.75 -8.30 -6.17
C ARG A 46 22.79 -7.08 -7.07
N LEU A 47 23.62 -6.11 -6.69
CA LEU A 47 23.92 -4.96 -7.53
C LEU A 47 25.03 -5.34 -8.52
N LEU A 48 24.78 -5.15 -9.81
CA LEU A 48 25.71 -5.46 -10.89
C LEU A 48 26.13 -4.17 -11.58
N ASP A 49 27.44 -3.96 -11.69
CA ASP A 49 28.01 -2.82 -12.42
C ASP A 49 28.36 -3.18 -13.86
N GLY A 50 28.07 -2.27 -14.79
CA GLY A 50 28.29 -2.38 -16.21
C GLY A 50 27.02 -2.30 -17.05
N LYS A 51 27.13 -2.69 -18.32
CA LYS A 51 26.03 -2.63 -19.27
C LYS A 51 24.96 -3.67 -18.93
N VAL A 52 23.71 -3.20 -18.75
CA VAL A 52 22.61 -3.97 -18.16
C VAL A 52 22.43 -5.35 -18.77
N PHE A 53 22.20 -5.45 -20.08
CA PHE A 53 21.93 -6.77 -20.69
C PHE A 53 23.14 -7.72 -20.61
N GLU A 54 24.36 -7.20 -20.73
CA GLU A 54 25.58 -8.04 -20.69
C GLU A 54 25.78 -8.63 -19.30
N LYS A 55 25.55 -7.81 -18.26
CA LYS A 55 25.68 -8.23 -16.87
C LYS A 55 24.58 -9.16 -16.42
N VAL A 56 23.33 -8.90 -16.80
CA VAL A 56 22.22 -9.82 -16.52
C VAL A 56 22.40 -11.14 -17.26
N LEU A 57 22.87 -11.12 -18.52
CA LEU A 57 23.18 -12.34 -19.27
C LEU A 57 24.33 -13.14 -18.62
N GLN A 58 25.38 -12.45 -18.19
CA GLN A 58 26.48 -13.08 -17.46
C GLN A 58 25.96 -13.75 -16.18
N TYR A 59 25.19 -13.02 -15.38
CA TYR A 59 24.63 -13.54 -14.13
C TYR A 59 23.67 -14.73 -14.36
N ALA A 60 22.81 -14.65 -15.38
CA ALA A 60 21.92 -15.76 -15.74
C ALA A 60 22.70 -17.02 -16.19
N ARG A 61 23.86 -16.87 -16.81
CA ARG A 61 24.73 -18.02 -17.17
C ARG A 61 25.45 -18.62 -15.96
N GLU A 62 25.82 -17.78 -15.00
CA GLU A 62 26.47 -18.21 -13.76
C GLU A 62 25.50 -18.95 -12.84
N GLU A 63 24.30 -18.41 -12.61
CA GLU A 63 23.30 -18.98 -11.72
C GLU A 63 22.44 -20.07 -12.38
N ASN A 64 22.36 -20.06 -13.71
CA ASN A 64 21.55 -20.98 -14.51
C ASN A 64 20.08 -21.11 -14.01
N PRO A 65 19.32 -20.01 -13.96
CA PRO A 65 17.98 -20.02 -13.39
C PRO A 65 16.99 -20.77 -14.30
N TYR A 66 15.99 -21.41 -13.70
CA TYR A 66 14.89 -22.04 -14.44
C TYR A 66 14.11 -21.04 -15.32
N MET A 67 14.01 -19.80 -14.84
CA MET A 67 13.20 -18.75 -15.44
C MET A 67 13.75 -17.37 -15.10
N LEU A 68 13.78 -16.49 -16.09
CA LEU A 68 14.12 -15.08 -15.93
C LEU A 68 12.85 -14.22 -16.10
N ILE A 69 12.53 -13.44 -15.09
CA ILE A 69 11.36 -12.52 -15.09
C ILE A 69 11.85 -11.11 -15.39
N LEU A 70 11.28 -10.47 -16.42
CA LEU A 70 11.67 -9.13 -16.86
C LEU A 70 10.44 -8.26 -17.14
N GLY A 71 10.61 -6.94 -16.98
CA GLY A 71 9.66 -5.97 -17.53
C GLY A 71 9.81 -5.83 -19.03
N ARG A 72 8.69 -5.67 -19.75
CA ARG A 72 8.68 -5.31 -21.19
C ARG A 72 9.48 -4.03 -21.46
N ILE A 73 9.37 -3.07 -20.56
CA ILE A 73 10.04 -1.77 -20.58
C ILE A 73 10.62 -1.43 -19.20
N GLY A 74 11.63 -0.57 -19.16
CA GLY A 74 12.26 -0.09 -17.93
C GLY A 74 11.72 1.27 -17.46
N VAL A 75 12.24 1.76 -16.33
CA VAL A 75 11.85 3.03 -15.70
C VAL A 75 12.09 4.25 -16.61
N HIS A 76 13.09 4.17 -17.50
CA HIS A 76 13.45 5.21 -18.46
C HIS A 76 12.98 4.82 -19.87
N SER A 77 11.67 4.67 -20.07
CA SER A 77 11.07 4.33 -21.37
C SER A 77 10.18 5.46 -21.89
N ALA A 78 10.14 5.61 -23.21
CA ALA A 78 9.19 6.50 -23.86
C ALA A 78 7.77 5.91 -23.80
N PRO A 79 6.71 6.73 -23.76
CA PRO A 79 5.33 6.25 -23.61
C PRO A 79 4.87 5.27 -24.70
N ASP A 80 5.45 5.38 -25.89
CA ASP A 80 5.16 4.61 -27.10
C ASP A 80 6.12 3.44 -27.34
N MET A 81 7.05 3.19 -26.40
CA MET A 81 8.04 2.11 -26.54
C MET A 81 7.38 0.73 -26.45
N ASP A 82 7.53 -0.07 -27.49
CA ASP A 82 7.03 -1.43 -27.55
C ASP A 82 7.88 -2.41 -26.72
N ILE A 83 9.20 -2.39 -26.90
CA ILE A 83 10.10 -3.22 -26.09
C ILE A 83 11.38 -2.46 -25.76
N GLY A 84 11.85 -2.59 -24.52
CA GLY A 84 13.13 -2.01 -24.12
C GLY A 84 14.30 -2.75 -24.75
N GLY A 85 15.33 -2.04 -25.20
CA GLY A 85 16.50 -2.66 -25.82
C GLY A 85 17.23 -3.66 -24.92
N ASN A 86 17.24 -3.44 -23.60
CA ASN A 86 17.78 -4.43 -22.65
C ASN A 86 16.95 -5.72 -22.63
N THR A 87 15.63 -5.58 -22.63
CA THR A 87 14.68 -6.69 -22.65
C THR A 87 14.78 -7.48 -23.96
N GLU A 88 14.81 -6.80 -25.10
CA GLU A 88 14.96 -7.42 -26.43
C GLU A 88 16.26 -8.26 -26.52
N ASN A 89 17.37 -7.69 -26.05
CA ASN A 89 18.66 -8.39 -26.04
C ASN A 89 18.64 -9.63 -25.14
N LEU A 90 18.04 -9.52 -23.95
CA LEU A 90 17.95 -10.65 -23.02
C LEU A 90 17.05 -11.77 -23.56
N LEU A 91 15.90 -11.43 -24.16
CA LEU A 91 15.00 -12.40 -24.79
C LEU A 91 15.69 -13.24 -25.88
N ARG A 92 16.63 -12.65 -26.62
CA ARG A 92 17.37 -13.33 -27.69
C ARG A 92 18.50 -14.21 -27.20
N MET A 93 19.12 -13.87 -26.06
CA MET A 93 20.44 -14.42 -25.68
C MET A 93 20.44 -15.25 -24.40
N VAL A 94 19.45 -15.07 -23.53
CA VAL A 94 19.41 -15.77 -22.23
C VAL A 94 19.12 -17.25 -22.44
N PRO A 95 19.91 -18.16 -21.84
CA PRO A 95 19.74 -19.61 -22.03
C PRO A 95 18.70 -20.22 -21.09
N CYS A 96 17.58 -19.54 -20.83
CA CYS A 96 16.50 -20.05 -19.99
C CYS A 96 15.13 -19.50 -20.41
N ASN A 97 14.07 -20.01 -19.77
CA ASN A 97 12.70 -19.52 -20.03
C ASN A 97 12.58 -18.06 -19.58
N VAL A 98 11.96 -17.21 -20.40
CA VAL A 98 11.78 -15.79 -20.06
C VAL A 98 10.30 -15.49 -19.91
N TYR A 99 9.94 -14.82 -18.82
CA TYR A 99 8.60 -14.26 -18.63
C TYR A 99 8.63 -12.75 -18.68
N LEU A 100 7.81 -12.20 -19.56
CA LEU A 100 7.75 -10.78 -19.83
C LEU A 100 6.49 -10.17 -19.24
N SER A 101 6.65 -9.28 -18.27
CA SER A 101 5.55 -8.54 -17.65
C SER A 101 5.39 -7.16 -18.27
N SER A 102 4.16 -6.85 -18.69
CA SER A 102 3.75 -5.48 -19.06
C SER A 102 3.09 -4.73 -17.90
N LYS A 103 2.90 -5.39 -16.75
CA LYS A 103 2.25 -4.77 -15.59
C LYS A 103 3.22 -3.85 -14.86
N VAL A 104 2.80 -2.61 -14.64
CA VAL A 104 3.51 -1.68 -13.77
C VAL A 104 3.04 -1.89 -12.34
N TYR A 105 3.98 -2.16 -11.45
CA TYR A 105 3.76 -2.18 -10.00
C TYR A 105 4.41 -0.94 -9.38
N LYS A 106 3.68 -0.28 -8.47
CA LYS A 106 4.19 0.85 -7.70
C LYS A 106 4.20 0.44 -6.22
N PRO A 107 5.38 0.35 -5.58
CA PRO A 107 5.45 0.08 -4.15
C PRO A 107 4.79 1.18 -3.33
N LYS A 108 4.45 0.86 -2.08
CA LYS A 108 3.93 1.84 -1.11
C LYS A 108 4.95 2.97 -0.95
N VAL A 109 4.48 4.22 -0.99
CA VAL A 109 5.34 5.42 -0.91
C VAL A 109 6.22 5.40 0.33
N ASP A 110 5.69 4.91 1.45
CA ASP A 110 6.41 4.84 2.73
C ASP A 110 7.65 3.94 2.62
N MET A 111 7.53 2.79 1.96
CA MET A 111 8.63 1.86 1.73
C MET A 111 9.72 2.46 0.83
N ILE A 112 9.31 3.18 -0.22
CA ILE A 112 10.26 3.89 -1.11
C ILE A 112 11.00 4.97 -0.33
N ALA A 113 10.27 5.75 0.46
CA ALA A 113 10.83 6.87 1.18
C ALA A 113 11.80 6.41 2.29
N GLU A 114 11.47 5.34 3.02
CA GLU A 114 12.38 4.75 4.02
C GLU A 114 13.74 4.35 3.43
N GLU A 115 13.76 3.80 2.22
CA GLU A 115 14.98 3.31 1.59
C GLU A 115 15.74 4.37 0.78
N SER A 116 15.08 5.46 0.38
CA SER A 116 15.67 6.49 -0.48
C SER A 116 16.06 7.78 0.26
N ILE A 117 15.50 8.01 1.45
CA ILE A 117 15.65 9.28 2.18
C ILE A 117 16.43 9.05 3.49
N ASP A 118 17.58 9.71 3.61
CA ASP A 118 18.38 9.66 4.83
C ASP A 118 17.86 10.64 5.89
N TRP A 119 18.02 10.31 7.16
CA TRP A 119 17.72 11.20 8.28
C TRP A 119 18.98 11.75 8.91
N THR A 120 19.03 13.05 9.19
CA THR A 120 20.12 13.61 10.02
C THR A 120 20.01 13.10 11.46
N ALA A 121 21.13 13.13 12.20
CA ALA A 121 21.15 12.75 13.61
C ALA A 121 20.15 13.58 14.44
N GLU A 122 20.08 14.89 14.18
CA GLU A 122 19.14 15.80 14.83
C GLU A 122 17.68 15.43 14.53
N ALA A 123 17.37 15.07 13.28
CA ALA A 123 16.04 14.65 12.87
C ALA A 123 15.62 13.34 13.56
N LYS A 124 16.53 12.37 13.67
CA LYS A 124 16.29 11.11 14.40
C LYS A 124 16.01 11.36 15.88
N GLU A 125 16.74 12.27 16.53
CA GLU A 125 16.48 12.64 17.93
C GLU A 125 15.12 13.33 18.12
N ARG A 126 14.69 14.18 17.17
CA ARG A 126 13.33 14.74 17.21
C ARG A 126 12.26 13.66 17.04
N LEU A 127 12.49 12.68 16.17
CA LEU A 127 11.56 11.58 15.96
C LEU A 127 11.36 10.73 17.23
N LYS A 128 12.42 10.54 18.03
CA LYS A 128 12.34 9.84 19.33
C LYS A 128 11.47 10.56 20.35
N LYS A 129 11.33 11.89 20.27
CA LYS A 129 10.46 12.68 21.17
C LYS A 129 8.97 12.48 20.88
N ILE A 130 8.63 11.95 19.71
CA ILE A 130 7.24 11.60 19.38
C ILE A 130 6.84 10.33 20.14
N PRO A 131 5.68 10.33 20.83
CA PRO A 131 5.15 9.14 21.51
C PRO A 131 5.08 7.93 20.58
N GLY A 132 5.36 6.74 21.11
CA GLY A 132 5.54 5.51 20.32
C GLY A 132 4.34 5.14 19.44
N PHE A 133 3.11 5.40 19.90
CA PHE A 133 1.89 5.10 19.14
C PHE A 133 1.66 6.03 17.93
N VAL A 134 2.17 7.27 17.97
CA VAL A 134 2.04 8.23 16.86
C VAL A 134 3.25 8.18 15.92
N ARG A 135 4.39 7.66 16.40
CA ARG A 135 5.66 7.69 15.68
C ARG A 135 5.60 7.06 14.29
N PRO A 136 4.98 5.87 14.06
CA PRO A 136 4.88 5.31 12.70
C PRO A 136 4.10 6.23 11.75
N MET A 137 2.95 6.73 12.19
CA MET A 137 2.11 7.64 11.41
C MET A 137 2.85 8.94 11.06
N ALA A 138 3.52 9.55 12.04
CA ALA A 138 4.31 10.77 11.83
C ALA A 138 5.50 10.53 10.89
N THR A 139 6.16 9.36 11.01
CA THR A 139 7.30 8.99 10.17
C THR A 139 6.88 8.86 8.71
N SER A 140 5.81 8.10 8.42
CA SER A 140 5.25 7.99 7.06
C SER A 140 4.81 9.34 6.49
N ALA A 141 4.20 10.20 7.30
CA ALA A 141 3.76 11.53 6.86
C ALA A 141 4.94 12.44 6.47
N ILE A 142 6.00 12.47 7.29
CA ILE A 142 7.22 13.25 7.02
C ILE A 142 7.95 12.69 5.78
N LEU A 143 8.06 11.38 5.68
CA LEU A 143 8.67 10.70 4.54
C LEU A 143 7.94 10.98 3.23
N ARG A 144 6.61 10.93 3.23
CA ARG A 144 5.80 11.29 2.06
C ARG A 144 5.97 12.75 1.68
N TYR A 145 5.94 13.66 2.65
CA TYR A 145 6.20 15.09 2.42
C TYR A 145 7.58 15.34 1.80
N ALA A 146 8.59 14.64 2.31
CA ALA A 146 9.96 14.74 1.80
C ALA A 146 10.04 14.27 0.34
N LEU A 147 9.41 13.14 0.02
CA LEU A 147 9.40 12.57 -1.33
C LEU A 147 8.67 13.47 -2.34
N GLU A 148 7.49 13.99 -1.97
CA GLU A 148 6.71 14.90 -2.83
C GLU A 148 7.46 16.20 -3.19
N ARG A 149 8.33 16.67 -2.29
CA ARG A 149 9.16 17.88 -2.49
C ARG A 149 10.57 17.60 -2.99
N GLY A 150 10.92 16.33 -3.20
CA GLY A 150 12.25 15.94 -3.67
C GLY A 150 13.37 16.14 -2.65
N HIS A 151 13.06 16.11 -1.36
CA HIS A 151 14.08 16.13 -0.31
C HIS A 151 14.76 14.76 -0.21
N SER A 152 16.07 14.71 -0.46
CA SER A 152 16.90 13.51 -0.29
C SER A 152 17.36 13.27 1.14
N MET A 153 17.23 14.28 2.02
CA MET A 153 17.63 14.22 3.41
C MET A 153 16.60 14.92 4.31
N ILE A 154 16.11 14.20 5.32
CA ILE A 154 15.22 14.77 6.33
C ILE A 154 16.07 15.47 7.38
N THR A 155 16.01 16.79 7.35
CA THR A 155 16.60 17.68 8.34
C THR A 155 15.55 18.11 9.37
N SER A 156 16.01 18.77 10.43
CA SER A 156 15.11 19.36 11.44
C SER A 156 14.13 20.38 10.82
N SER A 157 14.54 21.12 9.78
CA SER A 157 13.67 22.07 9.09
C SER A 157 12.57 21.37 8.29
N VAL A 158 12.90 20.29 7.58
CA VAL A 158 11.92 19.49 6.82
C VAL A 158 10.85 18.92 7.74
N ILE A 159 11.21 18.45 8.95
CA ILE A 159 10.24 17.99 9.96
C ILE A 159 9.31 19.13 10.35
N THR A 160 9.84 20.32 10.64
CA THR A 160 9.03 21.48 11.03
C THR A 160 8.04 21.85 9.92
N GLU A 161 8.53 21.97 8.68
CA GLU A 161 7.67 22.31 7.54
C GLU A 161 6.60 21.24 7.25
N ALA A 162 6.95 19.97 7.38
CA ALA A 162 6.01 18.86 7.25
C ALA A 162 4.92 18.96 8.32
N CYS A 163 5.29 19.16 9.58
CA CYS A 163 4.33 19.31 10.68
C CYS A 163 3.41 20.51 10.47
N GLU A 164 3.91 21.66 10.03
CA GLU A 164 3.12 22.88 9.81
C GLU A 164 2.08 22.73 8.70
N LYS A 165 2.38 21.96 7.64
CA LYS A 165 1.49 21.80 6.48
C LYS A 165 0.57 20.58 6.57
N ILE A 166 0.96 19.55 7.30
CA ILE A 166 0.19 18.31 7.43
C ILE A 166 -0.81 18.40 8.58
N LEU A 167 -0.47 19.11 9.67
CA LEU A 167 -1.34 19.19 10.84
C LEU A 167 -2.39 20.30 10.67
N PRO A 168 -3.68 20.03 10.96
CA PRO A 168 -4.71 21.07 10.96
C PRO A 168 -4.40 22.13 12.03
N ALA A 169 -4.83 23.37 11.77
CA ALA A 169 -4.63 24.49 12.69
C ALA A 169 -5.17 24.12 14.10
N GLY A 170 -4.27 24.08 15.10
CA GLY A 170 -4.59 23.72 16.49
C GLY A 170 -4.11 22.34 16.95
N ALA A 171 -3.78 21.41 16.04
CA ALA A 171 -3.34 20.06 16.44
C ALA A 171 -1.94 20.05 17.08
N MET A 172 -1.01 20.91 16.63
CA MET A 172 0.27 21.09 17.32
C MET A 172 0.07 21.65 18.72
N GLN A 173 -0.78 22.67 18.89
CA GLN A 173 -1.06 23.26 20.20
C GLN A 173 -1.65 22.22 21.16
N ALA A 174 -2.55 21.36 20.68
CA ALA A 174 -3.09 20.26 21.46
C ALA A 174 -2.01 19.23 21.87
N MET A 175 -1.11 18.84 20.96
CA MET A 175 0.00 17.94 21.28
C MET A 175 1.01 18.55 22.26
N TYR A 176 1.31 19.84 22.14
CA TYR A 176 2.17 20.56 23.08
C TYR A 176 1.51 20.65 24.47
N ASN A 177 0.23 21.00 24.54
CA ASN A 177 -0.53 21.07 25.78
C ASN A 177 -0.63 19.70 26.47
N ILE A 178 -0.83 18.62 25.71
CA ILE A 178 -0.81 17.24 26.23
C ILE A 178 0.59 16.89 26.74
N GLY A 179 1.64 17.26 25.99
CA GLY A 179 3.03 17.06 26.39
C GLY A 179 3.43 17.82 27.66
N ASP A 180 2.94 19.05 27.84
CA ASP A 180 3.14 19.85 29.06
C ASP A 180 2.36 19.25 30.24
N GLN A 181 1.11 18.84 30.03
CA GLN A 181 0.31 18.17 31.06
C GLN A 181 0.94 16.84 31.51
N MET A 182 1.51 16.06 30.58
CA MET A 182 2.23 14.84 30.92
C MET A 182 3.52 15.12 31.70
N ARG A 183 4.28 16.16 31.32
CA ARG A 183 5.48 16.59 32.06
C ARG A 183 5.14 17.04 33.48
N ASP A 184 4.07 17.82 33.65
CA ASP A 184 3.61 18.29 34.96
C ASP A 184 3.12 17.15 35.85
N LYS A 185 2.40 16.17 35.30
CA LYS A 185 1.98 14.96 36.04
C LYS A 185 3.18 14.11 36.46
N MET A 186 4.15 13.91 35.57
CA MET A 186 5.41 13.23 35.91
C MET A 186 6.18 13.97 37.01
N ALA A 187 6.22 15.31 36.96
CA ALA A 187 6.89 16.14 37.98
C ALA A 187 6.22 16.06 39.37
N LYS A 188 4.91 15.75 39.41
CA LYS A 188 4.13 15.54 40.65
C LYS A 188 4.14 14.10 41.14
N GLY A 189 4.78 13.18 40.41
CA GLY A 189 4.83 11.75 40.77
C GLY A 189 3.52 11.01 40.51
N GLU A 190 2.62 11.58 39.71
CA GLU A 190 1.36 10.98 39.27
C GLU A 190 1.60 10.20 37.96
N ASP A 191 0.96 9.03 37.79
CA ASP A 191 1.07 8.28 36.54
C ASP A 191 0.41 9.07 35.39
N PRO A 192 1.15 9.44 34.33
CA PRO A 192 0.63 10.25 33.22
C PRO A 192 -0.52 9.60 32.44
N LEU A 193 -0.69 8.28 32.53
CA LEU A 193 -1.77 7.54 31.86
C LEU A 193 -2.98 7.29 32.77
N GLU A 194 -2.90 7.63 34.05
CA GLU A 194 -3.97 7.39 35.02
C GLU A 194 -5.18 8.30 34.74
N GLY A 195 -6.35 7.68 34.54
CA GLY A 195 -7.62 8.35 34.21
C GLY A 195 -7.94 8.51 32.71
N MET A 196 -7.02 8.21 31.78
CA MET A 196 -7.30 8.36 30.33
C MET A 196 -8.13 7.21 29.72
N ILE A 197 -8.24 6.06 30.40
CA ILE A 197 -8.95 4.87 29.88
C ILE A 197 -10.44 4.90 30.26
N GLU A 198 -10.79 5.33 31.48
CA GLU A 198 -12.16 5.24 31.99
C GLU A 198 -13.09 6.34 31.48
N ASP A 199 -12.62 7.59 31.39
CA ASP A 199 -13.47 8.71 30.95
C ASP A 199 -13.66 8.76 29.42
N ARG A 200 -12.74 8.19 28.65
CA ARG A 200 -12.82 8.21 27.18
C ARG A 200 -13.94 7.32 26.65
N GLN A 201 -14.13 6.14 27.25
CA GLN A 201 -15.13 5.18 26.82
C GLN A 201 -16.55 5.71 27.06
N ARG A 202 -16.79 6.30 28.23
CA ARG A 202 -18.09 6.88 28.61
C ARG A 202 -18.41 8.18 27.86
N THR A 203 -17.39 8.98 27.56
CA THR A 203 -17.53 10.23 26.79
C THR A 203 -17.72 9.94 25.30
N LEU A 204 -17.00 8.95 24.74
CA LEU A 204 -17.23 8.44 23.40
C LEU A 204 -18.63 7.86 23.27
N GLU A 205 -19.09 7.01 24.18
CA GLU A 205 -20.46 6.45 24.15
C GLU A 205 -21.55 7.53 24.14
N LYS A 206 -21.40 8.59 24.96
CA LYS A 206 -22.35 9.71 24.98
C LYS A 206 -22.27 10.59 23.74
N GLN A 207 -21.07 10.84 23.22
CA GLN A 207 -20.88 11.62 21.99
C GLN A 207 -21.38 10.84 20.76
N PHE A 208 -21.11 9.54 20.68
CA PHE A 208 -21.60 8.65 19.64
C PHE A 208 -23.12 8.56 19.66
N ALA A 209 -23.75 8.41 20.85
CA ALA A 209 -25.20 8.40 20.97
C ALA A 209 -25.86 9.71 20.49
N ALA A 210 -25.23 10.87 20.74
CA ALA A 210 -25.73 12.18 20.30
C ALA A 210 -25.46 12.47 18.80
N GLU A 211 -24.41 11.88 18.22
CA GLU A 211 -24.08 12.00 16.79
C GLU A 211 -24.99 11.08 15.94
N VAL A 212 -25.32 9.88 16.45
CA VAL A 212 -26.18 8.88 15.78
C VAL A 212 -27.61 9.40 15.59
N GLU A 213 -28.12 10.24 16.48
CA GLU A 213 -29.44 10.87 16.34
C GLU A 213 -29.51 11.95 15.25
N LYS A 214 -28.36 12.40 14.70
CA LYS A 214 -28.28 13.50 13.73
C LYS A 214 -27.92 13.09 12.30
N VAL A 215 -27.65 11.82 12.02
CA VAL A 215 -27.30 11.38 10.67
C VAL A 215 -28.56 11.13 9.84
N GLN A 216 -28.91 12.11 9.00
CA GLN A 216 -29.81 11.90 7.88
C GLN A 216 -29.26 10.80 6.96
N GLU A 217 -30.15 9.91 6.52
CA GLU A 217 -29.91 8.72 5.71
C GLU A 217 -29.03 8.99 4.47
N ALA A 218 -27.78 8.55 4.50
CA ALA A 218 -26.99 8.43 3.28
C ALA A 218 -27.43 7.15 2.56
N LYS A 219 -28.11 7.30 1.42
CA LYS A 219 -28.55 6.18 0.58
C LYS A 219 -27.33 5.54 -0.07
N THR A 220 -27.16 4.23 0.07
CA THR A 220 -26.06 3.48 -0.54
C THR A 220 -26.56 2.65 -1.71
N LEU A 221 -25.71 2.46 -2.73
CA LEU A 221 -26.02 1.66 -3.93
C LEU A 221 -25.12 0.42 -3.98
N LYS A 222 -25.68 -0.77 -4.22
CA LYS A 222 -24.97 -2.03 -4.46
C LYS A 222 -24.81 -2.27 -5.98
N CYS A 223 -23.60 -2.57 -6.40
CA CYS A 223 -23.30 -3.00 -7.77
C CYS A 223 -23.73 -4.45 -7.97
N ASN A 224 -24.56 -4.72 -8.96
CA ASN A 224 -25.06 -6.07 -9.25
C ASN A 224 -24.02 -6.97 -9.94
N GLU A 225 -23.02 -6.40 -10.60
CA GLU A 225 -21.98 -7.18 -11.30
C GLU A 225 -20.88 -7.69 -10.37
N CYS A 226 -20.50 -6.90 -9.38
CA CYS A 226 -19.38 -7.26 -8.49
C CYS A 226 -19.70 -7.13 -7.00
N GLY A 227 -20.96 -6.89 -6.63
CA GLY A 227 -21.40 -6.79 -5.24
C GLY A 227 -20.83 -5.60 -4.45
N THR A 228 -20.07 -4.69 -5.09
CA THR A 228 -19.45 -3.55 -4.39
C THR A 228 -20.51 -2.52 -4.02
N VAL A 229 -20.53 -2.10 -2.76
CA VAL A 229 -21.39 -1.01 -2.31
C VAL A 229 -20.68 0.33 -2.40
N VAL A 230 -21.36 1.32 -2.95
CA VAL A 230 -20.90 2.68 -3.21
C VAL A 230 -21.91 3.69 -2.68
N LEU A 231 -21.49 4.95 -2.57
CA LEU A 231 -22.39 6.06 -2.23
C LEU A 231 -23.28 6.41 -3.45
N ASP A 232 -24.39 7.10 -3.20
CA ASP A 232 -25.39 7.45 -4.22
C ASP A 232 -24.90 8.45 -5.28
N ASP A 233 -23.80 9.15 -5.03
CA ASP A 233 -23.17 10.09 -5.96
C ASP A 233 -22.27 9.40 -7.02
N VAL A 234 -22.12 8.08 -6.96
CA VAL A 234 -21.23 7.32 -7.85
C VAL A 234 -21.92 6.92 -9.15
N VAL A 235 -21.38 7.41 -10.28
CA VAL A 235 -21.93 7.17 -11.64
C VAL A 235 -21.42 5.87 -12.27
N LYS A 236 -20.33 5.30 -11.75
CA LYS A 236 -19.76 4.01 -12.22
C LYS A 236 -19.09 3.26 -11.10
N CYS A 237 -19.21 1.94 -11.09
CA CYS A 237 -18.54 1.09 -10.12
C CYS A 237 -17.02 1.19 -10.26
N GLY A 238 -16.34 1.68 -9.22
CA GLY A 238 -14.88 1.81 -9.21
C GLY A 238 -14.10 0.49 -9.15
N VAL A 239 -14.79 -0.67 -9.07
CA VAL A 239 -14.17 -2.00 -8.98
C VAL A 239 -14.25 -2.75 -10.31
N CYS A 240 -15.43 -2.87 -10.91
CA CYS A 240 -15.60 -3.57 -12.19
C CYS A 240 -15.81 -2.63 -13.40
N GLY A 241 -16.00 -1.32 -13.16
CA GLY A 241 -16.25 -0.35 -14.23
C GLY A 241 -17.70 -0.29 -14.73
N ALA A 242 -18.61 -1.10 -14.16
CA ALA A 242 -20.02 -1.11 -14.51
C ALA A 242 -20.66 0.29 -14.40
N GLY A 243 -21.53 0.64 -15.34
CA GLY A 243 -22.22 1.93 -15.33
C GLY A 243 -23.31 2.02 -14.26
N ALA A 244 -23.97 3.17 -14.20
CA ALA A 244 -25.03 3.46 -13.24
C ALA A 244 -26.21 2.48 -13.35
N GLU A 245 -26.43 1.89 -14.52
CA GLU A 245 -27.44 0.85 -14.78
C GLU A 245 -27.25 -0.42 -13.95
N SER A 246 -26.03 -0.67 -13.49
CA SER A 246 -25.68 -1.84 -12.66
C SER A 246 -25.61 -1.49 -11.16
N LEU A 247 -26.04 -0.29 -10.74
CA LEU A 247 -26.05 0.17 -9.34
C LEU A 247 -27.49 0.30 -8.82
N PHE A 248 -27.84 -0.46 -7.77
CA PHE A 248 -29.19 -0.50 -7.21
C PHE A 248 -29.20 -0.10 -5.73
N PRO A 249 -30.29 0.51 -5.20
CA PRO A 249 -30.39 0.82 -3.77
C PRO A 249 -30.13 -0.40 -2.88
N ASN A 250 -29.21 -0.25 -1.94
CA ASN A 250 -28.87 -1.31 -0.99
C ASN A 250 -29.76 -1.18 0.26
N ASP A 251 -30.55 -2.21 0.55
CA ASP A 251 -31.36 -2.23 1.77
C ASP A 251 -30.49 -2.65 2.96
N GLN A 252 -30.31 -1.72 3.91
CA GLN A 252 -29.39 -1.89 5.04
C GLN A 252 -30.00 -2.74 6.16
N THR A 253 -31.29 -3.07 6.09
CA THR A 253 -32.03 -3.73 7.18
C THR A 253 -31.76 -5.24 7.31
N GLU A 254 -31.13 -5.89 6.33
CA GLU A 254 -30.89 -7.34 6.35
C GLU A 254 -29.60 -7.78 7.08
N TYR A 255 -28.76 -6.85 7.54
CA TYR A 255 -27.37 -7.17 7.94
C TYR A 255 -27.04 -6.91 9.42
N GLN A 256 -28.03 -6.69 10.28
CA GLN A 256 -27.79 -6.58 11.72
C GLN A 256 -27.50 -7.97 12.31
N ALA A 257 -26.30 -8.16 12.85
CA ALA A 257 -25.90 -9.38 13.54
C ALA A 257 -26.91 -9.71 14.66
N GLY A 258 -27.37 -10.96 14.72
CA GLY A 258 -28.26 -11.42 15.80
C GLY A 258 -27.54 -11.37 17.16
N THR A 259 -28.28 -11.24 18.25
CA THR A 259 -27.73 -11.16 19.62
C THR A 259 -26.84 -12.34 20.03
N GLN A 260 -26.97 -13.49 19.36
CA GLN A 260 -26.13 -14.68 19.58
C GLN A 260 -24.78 -14.63 18.83
N GLU A 261 -24.67 -13.91 17.71
CA GLU A 261 -23.41 -13.79 16.96
C GLU A 261 -22.44 -12.79 17.62
N GLN A 262 -22.94 -11.90 18.47
CA GLN A 262 -22.13 -10.87 19.14
C GLN A 262 -21.31 -11.40 20.34
N SER A 263 -21.63 -12.59 20.89
CA SER A 263 -21.03 -13.07 22.13
C SER A 263 -19.58 -13.54 21.99
N ASP A 264 -19.18 -14.02 20.82
CA ASP A 264 -17.79 -14.35 20.47
C ASP A 264 -17.36 -13.46 19.30
N SER A 265 -16.81 -12.29 19.62
CA SER A 265 -16.38 -11.32 18.62
C SER A 265 -15.02 -10.71 18.95
N THR A 266 -14.23 -10.49 17.90
CA THR A 266 -12.90 -9.90 17.98
C THR A 266 -12.94 -8.50 17.36
N THR A 267 -12.67 -7.48 18.18
CA THR A 267 -12.59 -6.10 17.70
C THR A 267 -11.19 -5.82 17.17
N VAL A 268 -11.11 -5.50 15.88
CA VAL A 268 -9.87 -5.12 15.22
C VAL A 268 -9.93 -3.63 14.91
N THR A 269 -8.84 -2.92 15.24
CA THR A 269 -8.69 -1.52 14.84
C THR A 269 -8.14 -1.49 13.43
N THR A 270 -8.95 -1.02 12.49
CA THR A 270 -8.54 -0.88 11.09
C THR A 270 -7.54 0.27 10.92
N PHE A 271 -6.84 0.31 9.79
CA PHE A 271 -5.79 1.29 9.45
C PHE A 271 -6.20 2.78 9.63
N ASP A 272 -7.50 3.09 9.55
CA ASP A 272 -8.04 4.46 9.65
C ASP A 272 -8.56 4.81 11.06
N SER A 273 -8.18 4.05 12.09
CA SER A 273 -8.65 4.23 13.48
C SER A 273 -10.16 3.99 13.70
N VAL A 274 -10.83 3.34 12.73
CA VAL A 274 -12.22 2.88 12.87
C VAL A 274 -12.20 1.47 13.45
N GLN A 275 -12.92 1.26 14.56
CA GLN A 275 -13.07 -0.06 15.17
C GLN A 275 -14.14 -0.85 14.42
N VAL A 276 -13.76 -2.03 13.93
CA VAL A 276 -14.69 -2.96 13.31
C VAL A 276 -14.61 -4.28 14.07
N THR A 277 -15.77 -4.77 14.49
CA THR A 277 -15.89 -6.00 15.28
C THR A 277 -16.23 -7.16 14.36
N TRP A 278 -15.37 -8.16 14.30
CA TRP A 278 -15.63 -9.40 13.56
C TRP A 278 -16.27 -10.43 14.49
N THR A 279 -17.35 -11.06 14.03
CA THR A 279 -17.88 -12.26 14.70
C THR A 279 -16.92 -13.44 14.45
N GLN A 280 -16.80 -14.37 15.40
CA GLN A 280 -15.93 -15.54 15.26
C GLN A 280 -16.32 -16.38 14.03
N ASP A 281 -17.61 -16.53 13.76
CA ASP A 281 -18.12 -17.23 12.57
C ASP A 281 -17.68 -16.56 11.25
N ALA A 282 -17.56 -15.22 11.22
CA ALA A 282 -17.05 -14.51 10.05
C ALA A 282 -15.54 -14.71 9.86
N LEU A 283 -14.77 -14.79 10.95
CA LEU A 283 -13.33 -15.11 10.90
C LEU A 283 -13.10 -16.56 10.46
N ASP A 284 -13.88 -17.50 10.97
CA ASP A 284 -13.80 -18.90 10.59
C ASP A 284 -14.16 -19.09 9.10
N TYR A 285 -15.14 -18.35 8.59
CA TYR A 285 -15.43 -18.31 7.16
C TYR A 285 -14.27 -17.73 6.33
N LEU A 286 -13.63 -16.66 6.79
CA LEU A 286 -12.47 -16.09 6.12
C LEU A 286 -11.27 -17.05 6.11
N ASN A 287 -11.08 -17.83 7.18
CA ASN A 287 -10.01 -18.80 7.30
C ASN A 287 -10.17 -20.02 6.37
N GLN A 288 -11.35 -20.24 5.79
CA GLN A 288 -11.55 -21.27 4.75
C GLN A 288 -10.82 -20.96 3.44
N PHE A 289 -10.50 -19.69 3.18
CA PHE A 289 -9.71 -19.30 2.00
C PHE A 289 -8.22 -19.62 2.22
N PRO A 290 -7.46 -20.08 1.20
CA PRO A 290 -6.03 -20.32 1.33
C PRO A 290 -5.26 -19.09 1.82
N GLU A 291 -4.22 -19.32 2.63
CA GLU A 291 -3.33 -18.26 3.11
C GLU A 291 -2.65 -17.51 1.96
N GLY A 292 -2.37 -16.22 2.17
CA GLY A 292 -1.74 -15.35 1.18
C GLY A 292 -2.71 -14.34 0.57
N HIS A 293 -2.56 -14.07 -0.73
CA HIS A 293 -3.21 -12.93 -1.40
C HIS A 293 -4.74 -13.07 -1.51
N ILE A 294 -5.27 -14.29 -1.60
CA ILE A 294 -6.70 -14.58 -1.73
C ILE A 294 -7.43 -14.18 -0.43
N ARG A 295 -6.96 -14.68 0.72
CA ARG A 295 -7.52 -14.34 2.04
C ARG A 295 -7.38 -12.86 2.38
N ARG A 296 -6.22 -12.23 2.09
CA ARG A 296 -6.02 -10.78 2.30
C ARG A 296 -6.94 -9.92 1.44
N ARG A 297 -7.17 -10.30 0.17
CA ARG A 297 -8.10 -9.58 -0.72
C ARG A 297 -9.55 -9.71 -0.26
N ALA A 298 -9.95 -10.90 0.19
CA ALA A 298 -11.27 -11.13 0.79
C ALA A 298 -11.49 -10.27 2.05
N HIS A 299 -10.52 -10.28 2.97
CA HIS A 299 -10.53 -9.46 4.19
C HIS A 299 -10.68 -7.96 3.87
N ALA A 300 -9.79 -7.42 3.03
CA ALA A 300 -9.81 -6.00 2.65
C ALA A 300 -11.12 -5.58 1.96
N ARG A 301 -11.73 -6.48 1.18
CA ARG A 301 -13.02 -6.24 0.51
C ARG A 301 -14.17 -6.17 1.52
N ILE A 302 -14.21 -7.07 2.49
CA ILE A 302 -15.24 -7.06 3.53
C ILE A 302 -15.11 -5.78 4.37
N GLU A 303 -13.91 -5.42 4.82
CA GLU A 303 -13.69 -4.20 5.61
C GLU A 303 -14.03 -2.92 4.84
N LYS A 304 -13.72 -2.86 3.54
CA LYS A 304 -14.09 -1.71 2.70
C LYS A 304 -15.61 -1.55 2.60
N ASN A 305 -16.34 -2.64 2.39
CA ASN A 305 -17.80 -2.59 2.29
C ASN A 305 -18.46 -2.29 3.63
N ALA A 306 -17.95 -2.85 4.73
CA ALA A 306 -18.40 -2.52 6.09
C ALA A 306 -18.25 -1.01 6.36
N ARG A 307 -17.12 -0.40 5.96
CA ARG A 307 -16.90 1.06 6.08
C ARG A 307 -17.91 1.88 5.27
N VAL A 308 -18.10 1.56 3.99
CA VAL A 308 -19.03 2.31 3.12
C VAL A 308 -20.46 2.23 3.65
N GLN A 309 -20.85 1.09 4.21
CA GLN A 309 -22.17 0.86 4.80
C GLN A 309 -22.27 1.30 6.27
N LYS A 310 -21.18 1.82 6.87
CA LYS A 310 -21.09 2.17 8.30
C LYS A 310 -21.51 1.03 9.23
N VAL A 311 -21.21 -0.21 8.86
CA VAL A 311 -21.46 -1.42 9.65
C VAL A 311 -20.29 -1.63 10.62
N ASN A 312 -20.57 -1.56 11.92
CA ASN A 312 -19.56 -1.71 12.96
C ASN A 312 -19.26 -3.18 13.32
N THR A 313 -20.19 -4.11 13.03
CA THR A 313 -20.05 -5.54 13.32
C THR A 313 -20.20 -6.38 12.06
N ILE A 314 -19.15 -7.09 11.67
CA ILE A 314 -19.13 -7.98 10.50
C ILE A 314 -19.64 -9.37 10.91
N SER A 315 -20.84 -9.72 10.44
CA SER A 315 -21.42 -11.05 10.58
C SER A 315 -20.98 -12.01 9.47
N VAL A 316 -21.14 -13.31 9.69
CA VAL A 316 -20.85 -14.32 8.66
C VAL A 316 -21.79 -14.19 7.45
N ALA A 317 -23.04 -13.77 7.68
CA ALA A 317 -24.01 -13.50 6.62
C ALA A 317 -23.55 -12.33 5.73
N PHE A 318 -23.05 -11.26 6.34
CA PHE A 318 -22.48 -10.12 5.62
C PHE A 318 -21.26 -10.53 4.78
N ALA A 319 -20.33 -11.30 5.37
CA ALA A 319 -19.15 -11.79 4.66
C ALA A 319 -19.50 -12.73 3.48
N LYS A 320 -20.44 -13.68 3.69
CA LYS A 320 -20.90 -14.61 2.65
C LYS A 320 -21.59 -13.90 1.50
N ASN A 321 -22.45 -12.92 1.77
CA ASN A 321 -23.13 -12.16 0.72
C ASN A 321 -22.12 -11.43 -0.19
N LEU A 322 -21.11 -10.80 0.39
CA LEU A 322 -20.08 -10.07 -0.37
C LEU A 322 -19.15 -10.97 -1.19
N LEU A 323 -18.91 -12.20 -0.74
CA LEU A 323 -17.97 -13.12 -1.38
C LEU A 323 -18.64 -14.13 -2.32
N ASN A 324 -19.89 -14.55 -2.04
CA ASN A 324 -20.65 -15.45 -2.91
C ASN A 324 -21.10 -14.80 -4.23
N ASP A 325 -21.37 -13.49 -4.24
CA ASP A 325 -21.68 -12.73 -5.46
C ASP A 325 -20.51 -12.67 -6.47
N SER A 326 -19.32 -13.17 -6.12
CA SER A 326 -18.14 -13.21 -7.00
C SER A 326 -17.70 -14.60 -7.47
N ASN A 327 -18.37 -15.69 -7.08
CA ASN A 327 -18.02 -17.03 -7.55
C ASN A 327 -18.76 -17.48 -8.83
N ALA A 328 -19.21 -16.53 -9.66
CA ALA A 328 -19.79 -16.83 -10.98
C ALA A 328 -19.30 -15.94 -12.14
N ALA A 329 -18.37 -15.01 -11.93
CA ALA A 329 -17.88 -14.16 -13.03
C ALA A 329 -16.50 -13.55 -12.78
N SER A 330 -15.42 -14.34 -12.91
CA SER A 330 -14.15 -13.88 -13.53
C SER A 330 -13.10 -14.99 -13.67
N ASP A 331 -13.49 -16.26 -13.75
CA ASP A 331 -12.64 -17.33 -14.26
C ASP A 331 -13.44 -18.02 -15.38
N GLU A 332 -12.84 -18.23 -16.55
CA GLU A 332 -13.45 -18.75 -17.80
C GLU A 332 -14.17 -17.78 -18.75
N LYS A 333 -13.51 -16.72 -19.25
CA LYS A 333 -13.67 -16.28 -20.66
C LYS A 333 -12.43 -15.52 -21.15
N ASP A 334 -11.46 -16.25 -21.70
CA ASP A 334 -10.86 -15.83 -22.98
C ASP A 334 -10.22 -17.06 -23.66
N ASN A 335 -11.08 -17.81 -24.34
CA ASN A 335 -10.66 -18.84 -25.29
C ASN A 335 -11.45 -18.57 -26.58
N GLY A 336 -10.73 -18.22 -27.65
CA GLY A 336 -11.17 -18.56 -29.00
C GLY A 336 -11.83 -17.47 -29.86
N ASN A 337 -10.95 -16.70 -30.51
CA ASN A 337 -10.84 -16.63 -31.97
C ASN A 337 -11.73 -15.64 -32.76
N GLY A 338 -11.07 -14.86 -33.62
CA GLY A 338 -11.75 -14.05 -34.63
C GLY A 338 -10.90 -13.00 -35.34
N ASN A 339 -9.78 -13.36 -35.97
CA ASN A 339 -9.45 -12.68 -37.22
C ASN A 339 -8.68 -13.57 -38.20
N GLY A 340 -9.25 -13.70 -39.40
CA GLY A 340 -8.85 -14.66 -40.41
C GLY A 340 -7.56 -14.32 -41.12
N LEU A 341 -6.67 -15.31 -41.21
CA LEU A 341 -5.65 -15.36 -42.23
C LEU A 341 -6.11 -16.37 -43.30
N LYS A 342 -6.48 -15.85 -44.47
CA LYS A 342 -6.70 -16.66 -45.68
C LYS A 342 -5.35 -17.23 -46.10
N THR A 343 -5.20 -18.55 -46.00
CA THR A 343 -4.18 -19.29 -46.74
C THR A 343 -4.70 -19.51 -48.16
N ALA A 344 -3.92 -19.00 -49.13
CA ALA A 344 -4.09 -19.32 -50.54
C ALA A 344 -2.98 -20.31 -50.92
N GLU A 345 -3.32 -21.60 -51.02
CA GLU A 345 -2.57 -22.56 -51.85
C GLU A 345 -3.60 -23.53 -52.45
N GLY A 346 -3.73 -23.50 -53.77
CA GLY A 346 -4.48 -24.50 -54.54
C GLY A 346 -3.64 -25.76 -54.75
N PRO A 347 -4.28 -26.87 -55.14
CA PRO A 347 -3.89 -27.47 -56.41
C PRO A 347 -5.05 -28.12 -57.19
N ALA A 348 -5.18 -27.74 -58.46
CA ALA A 348 -5.58 -28.52 -59.66
C ALA A 348 -6.01 -27.57 -60.77
#